data_AF-A0A3D0UTF1-F1
#
_entry.id   AF-A0A3D0UTF1-F1
#
_cell.length_a   1.000
_cell.length_b   1.000
_cell.length_c   1.000
_cell.angle_alpha   90.00
_cell.angle_beta   90.00
_cell.angle_gamma   90.00
#
_symmetry.space_group_name_H-M   'P 1'
#
loop_
_entity.id
_entity.type
_entity.pdbx_description
1 polymer ?
#
loop_
_entity_poly.entity_id
_entity_poly.type
_entity_poly.pdbx_seq_one_letter_code
_entity_poly.pdbx_strand_id
1 'polypeptide(L)'
;MEELKNYLSPELINRIDYKIVFRHLDKVTLAAIMKKKLDEFLKARESNTELKLPKYTNKKINEMIDKIYEPQYGARPIERYIQEHIEPEIIKGILEK
;
A
#
# COMPACT_ATOMS: atom_id res chain seq x y z
N MET A 1 24.44 2.34 10.59
CA MET A 1 25.39 3.21 9.85
C MET A 1 26.81 2.68 9.92
N GLU A 2 27.29 2.23 11.08
CA GLU A 2 28.56 1.49 11.18
C GLU A 2 28.56 0.20 10.37
N GLU A 3 27.42 -0.50 10.31
CA GLU A 3 27.31 -1.72 9.51
C GLU A 3 27.53 -1.48 8.00
N LEU A 4 27.18 -0.31 7.48
CA LEU A 4 27.42 0.03 6.07
C LEU A 4 28.92 0.11 5.73
N LYS A 5 29.77 0.45 6.70
CA LYS A 5 31.24 0.50 6.54
C LYS A 5 31.86 -0.89 6.39
N ASN A 6 31.17 -1.93 6.87
CA ASN A 6 31.60 -3.32 6.71
C ASN A 6 31.28 -3.87 5.30
N TYR A 7 30.32 -3.28 4.58
CA TYR A 7 29.89 -3.75 3.27
C TYR A 7 30.34 -2.87 2.09
N LEU A 8 30.67 -1.59 2.32
CA LEU A 8 31.04 -0.65 1.27
C LEU A 8 32.43 -0.06 1.52
N SER A 9 33.23 0.03 0.45
CA SER A 9 34.57 0.64 0.51
C SER A 9 34.50 2.12 0.90
N PRO A 10 35.49 2.62 1.67
CA PRO A 10 35.51 4.01 2.14
C PRO A 10 35.49 5.03 0.99
N GLU A 11 36.12 4.72 -0.16
CA GLU A 11 36.09 5.58 -1.35
C GLU A 11 34.67 5.79 -1.91
N LEU A 12 33.85 4.74 -1.88
CA LEU A 12 32.48 4.80 -2.38
C LEU A 12 31.57 5.56 -1.41
N ILE A 13 31.75 5.35 -0.11
CA ILE A 13 30.98 6.08 0.94
C ILE A 13 31.24 7.59 0.84
N ASN A 14 32.46 7.98 0.48
CA ASN A 14 32.87 9.36 0.31
C ASN A 14 32.40 9.99 -1.01
N ARG A 15 31.91 9.19 -1.97
CA ARG A 15 31.30 9.65 -3.25
C ARG A 15 29.77 9.82 -3.18
N ILE A 16 29.16 9.57 -2.03
CA ILE A 16 27.71 9.73 -1.84
C ILE A 16 27.46 11.09 -1.18
N ASP A 17 27.03 12.08 -1.97
CA ASP A 17 26.73 13.44 -1.49
C ASP A 17 25.61 13.47 -0.44
N TYR A 18 24.54 12.70 -0.63
CA TYR A 18 23.39 12.71 0.26
C TYR A 18 22.92 11.30 0.60
N LYS A 19 22.63 11.10 1.89
CA LYS A 19 22.07 9.85 2.42
C LYS A 19 20.65 10.13 2.89
N ILE A 20 19.66 9.51 2.26
CA ILE A 20 18.25 9.66 2.62
C ILE A 20 17.87 8.45 3.50
N VAL A 21 17.43 8.73 4.73
CA VAL A 21 16.92 7.70 5.64
C VAL A 21 15.40 7.70 5.58
N PHE A 22 14.82 6.62 5.06
CA PHE A 22 13.38 6.43 5.06
C PHE A 22 12.90 6.02 6.45
N ARG A 23 11.88 6.71 6.96
CA ARG A 23 11.20 6.33 8.20
C ARG A 23 10.17 5.24 7.89
N HIS A 24 9.89 4.40 8.88
CA HIS A 24 8.80 3.44 8.80
C HIS A 24 7.46 4.16 8.57
N LEU A 25 6.57 3.50 7.83
CA LEU A 25 5.24 4.01 7.59
C LEU A 25 4.39 3.81 8.85
N ASP A 26 3.87 4.91 9.38
CA ASP A 26 2.86 4.86 10.44
C ASP A 26 1.51 4.34 9.89
N LYS A 27 0.67 3.80 10.78
CA LYS A 27 -0.68 3.34 10.44
C LYS A 27 -1.51 4.43 9.76
N VAL A 28 -1.38 5.69 10.19
CA VAL A 28 -2.12 6.82 9.58
C VAL A 28 -1.69 7.01 8.12
N THR A 29 -0.39 6.94 7.85
CA THR A 29 0.15 7.05 6.49
C THR A 29 -0.28 5.87 5.63
N LEU A 30 -0.29 4.65 6.20
CA LEU A 30 -0.77 3.47 5.49
C LEU A 30 -2.27 3.53 5.16
N ALA A 31 -3.10 4.05 6.06
CA ALA A 31 -4.52 4.27 5.79
C ALA A 31 -4.74 5.26 4.64
N ALA A 32 -3.95 6.33 4.58
CA ALA A 32 -3.98 7.27 3.47
C ALA A 32 -3.55 6.61 2.15
N ILE A 33 -2.50 5.78 2.17
CA ILE A 33 -2.03 5.02 1.01
C ILE A 33 -3.10 4.02 0.54
N MET A 34 -3.69 3.26 1.46
CA MET A 34 -4.77 2.30 1.17
C MET A 34 -5.97 2.99 0.53
N LYS A 35 -6.38 4.14 1.08
CA LYS A 35 -7.47 4.93 0.50
C LYS A 35 -7.16 5.35 -0.93
N LYS A 36 -5.96 5.88 -1.18
CA LYS A 36 -5.55 6.31 -2.52
C LYS A 36 -5.52 5.14 -3.51
N LYS A 37 -4.96 4.01 -3.09
CA LYS A 37 -4.85 2.79 -3.92
C LYS A 37 -6.23 2.19 -4.23
N LEU A 38 -7.13 2.15 -3.26
CA LEU A 38 -8.52 1.74 -3.47
C LEU A 38 -9.24 2.67 -4.44
N ASP A 39 -9.13 3.99 -4.26
CA ASP A 39 -9.79 4.96 -5.14
C ASP A 39 -9.28 4.84 -6.59
N GLU A 40 -7.98 4.66 -6.78
CA GLU A 40 -7.36 4.41 -8.08
C GLU A 40 -7.85 3.10 -8.72
N PHE A 41 -7.88 2.01 -7.93
CA PHE A 41 -8.38 0.71 -8.36
C PHE A 41 -9.85 0.76 -8.80
N LEU A 42 -10.71 1.41 -8.00
CA LEU A 42 -12.14 1.52 -8.28
C LEU A 42 -12.40 2.43 -9.49
N LYS A 43 -11.75 3.59 -9.58
CA LYS A 43 -11.88 4.49 -10.73
C LYS A 43 -11.48 3.85 -12.04
N ALA A 44 -10.40 3.05 -12.03
CA ALA A 44 -9.96 2.32 -13.21
C ALA A 44 -11.06 1.36 -13.69
N ARG A 45 -11.83 0.75 -12.79
CA ARG A 45 -12.91 -0.18 -13.13
C ARG A 45 -14.23 0.52 -13.47
N GLU A 46 -14.62 1.57 -12.75
CA GLU A 46 -15.79 2.41 -13.11
C GLU A 46 -15.65 3.01 -14.51
N SER A 47 -14.42 3.36 -14.92
CA SER A 47 -14.18 3.88 -16.28
C SER A 47 -14.34 2.82 -17.37
N ASN A 48 -14.12 1.55 -17.04
CA ASN A 48 -14.16 0.44 -18.00
C ASN A 48 -15.50 -0.31 -18.02
N THR A 49 -16.31 -0.12 -16.98
CA THR A 49 -17.60 -0.80 -16.81
C THR A 49 -18.57 0.20 -16.20
N GLU A 50 -19.78 0.36 -16.75
CA GLU A 50 -20.86 1.22 -16.21
C GLU A 50 -21.43 0.72 -14.86
N LEU A 51 -20.59 0.09 -14.05
CA LEU A 51 -20.89 -0.51 -12.77
C LEU A 51 -20.69 0.50 -11.65
N LYS A 52 -21.70 0.65 -10.79
CA LYS A 52 -21.55 1.40 -9.53
C LYS A 52 -20.81 0.52 -8.52
N LEU A 53 -19.54 0.80 -8.30
CA LEU A 53 -18.72 0.08 -7.34
C LEU A 53 -18.99 0.54 -5.89
N PRO A 54 -18.75 -0.33 -4.89
CA PRO A 54 -18.95 0.01 -3.49
C PRO A 54 -17.99 1.10 -3.03
N LYS A 55 -18.50 2.04 -2.20
CA LYS A 55 -17.69 3.09 -1.57
C LYS A 55 -17.23 2.63 -0.19
N TYR A 56 -15.92 2.74 0.06
CA TYR A 56 -15.33 2.40 1.35
C TYR A 56 -15.27 3.63 2.26
N THR A 57 -15.75 3.49 3.49
CA THR A 57 -15.63 4.55 4.51
C THR A 57 -14.23 4.55 5.12
N ASN A 58 -13.77 5.70 5.62
CA ASN A 58 -12.48 5.79 6.31
C ASN A 58 -12.40 4.81 7.50
N LYS A 59 -13.52 4.55 8.18
CA LYS A 59 -13.60 3.57 9.27
C LYS A 59 -13.23 2.17 8.78
N LYS A 60 -13.84 1.72 7.67
CA LYS A 60 -13.58 0.40 7.09
C LYS A 60 -12.12 0.27 6.62
N ILE A 61 -11.54 1.33 6.06
CA ILE A 61 -10.14 1.37 5.65
C ILE A 61 -9.20 1.21 6.85
N ASN A 62 -9.48 1.89 7.96
CA ASN A 62 -8.68 1.73 9.19
C ASN A 62 -8.77 0.29 9.72
N GLU A 63 -9.96 -0.31 9.72
CA GLU A 63 -10.13 -1.72 10.13
C GLU A 63 -9.36 -2.69 9.22
N MET A 64 -9.25 -2.40 7.92
CA MET A 64 -8.43 -3.19 7.00
C MET A 64 -6.95 -3.05 7.33
N ILE A 65 -6.47 -1.82 7.56
CA ILE A 65 -5.07 -1.56 7.93
C ILE A 65 -4.70 -2.25 9.23
N ASP A 66 -5.56 -2.22 10.26
CA ASP A 66 -5.27 -2.92 11.52
C ASP A 66 -5.08 -4.44 11.35
N LYS A 67 -5.70 -5.04 10.33
CA LYS A 67 -5.56 -6.47 10.03
C LYS A 67 -4.29 -6.82 9.23
N ILE A 68 -3.75 -5.87 8.47
CA ILE A 68 -2.62 -6.11 7.53
C ILE A 68 -1.36 -5.32 7.89
N TYR A 69 -1.36 -4.60 9.01
CA TYR A 69 -0.25 -3.73 9.40
C TYR A 69 0.98 -4.56 9.76
N GLU A 70 1.96 -4.57 8.85
CA GLU A 70 3.27 -5.18 9.07
C GLU A 70 4.39 -4.15 8.81
N PRO A 71 5.02 -3.58 9.86
CA PRO A 71 5.98 -2.49 9.71
C PRO A 71 7.21 -2.88 8.89
N GLN A 72 7.58 -4.17 8.91
CA GLN A 72 8.71 -4.73 8.15
C GLN A 72 8.46 -4.79 6.64
N TYR A 73 7.21 -4.84 6.19
CA TYR A 73 6.84 -4.96 4.78
C TYR A 73 6.36 -3.64 4.17
N GLY A 74 6.23 -2.58 4.96
CA GLY A 74 5.79 -1.27 4.51
C GLY A 74 4.39 -1.32 3.88
N ALA A 75 4.20 -0.62 2.75
CA ALA A 75 2.91 -0.59 2.05
C ALA A 75 2.66 -1.79 1.13
N ARG A 76 3.61 -2.73 0.96
CA ARG A 76 3.44 -3.87 0.02
C ARG A 76 2.22 -4.76 0.32
N PRO A 77 1.86 -5.04 1.59
CA PRO A 77 0.67 -5.83 1.91
C PRO A 77 -0.64 -5.20 1.42
N ILE A 78 -0.68 -3.87 1.19
CA ILE A 78 -1.88 -3.16 0.72
C ILE A 78 -2.27 -3.62 -0.68
N GLU A 79 -1.32 -3.66 -1.63
CA GLU A 79 -1.63 -4.06 -3.01
C GLU A 79 -2.09 -5.50 -3.07
N ARG A 80 -1.42 -6.36 -2.30
CA ARG A 80 -1.79 -7.77 -2.16
C ARG A 80 -3.18 -7.94 -1.56
N TYR A 81 -3.52 -7.20 -0.50
CA TYR A 81 -4.84 -7.26 0.12
C TYR A 81 -5.96 -6.80 -0.82
N ILE A 82 -5.71 -5.76 -1.63
CA ILE A 82 -6.68 -5.31 -2.63
C ILE A 82 -6.94 -6.42 -3.66
N GLN A 83 -5.90 -7.10 -4.15
CA GLN A 83 -6.04 -8.15 -5.16
C GLN A 83 -6.63 -9.46 -4.60
N GLU A 84 -6.20 -9.91 -3.42
CA GLU A 84 -6.61 -11.20 -2.87
C GLU A 84 -7.95 -11.16 -2.12
N HIS A 85 -8.38 -10.00 -1.64
CA HIS A 85 -9.64 -9.87 -0.87
C HIS A 85 -10.64 -8.94 -1.55
N ILE A 86 -10.25 -7.71 -1.87
CA ILE A 86 -11.21 -6.69 -2.34
C ILE A 86 -11.69 -6.97 -3.76
N GLU A 87 -10.78 -7.28 -4.68
CA GLU A 87 -11.12 -7.60 -6.07
C GLU A 87 -12.07 -8.81 -6.17
N PRO A 88 -11.82 -9.97 -5.53
CA PRO A 88 -12.75 -11.09 -5.58
C PRO A 88 -14.09 -10.80 -4.89
N GLU A 89 -14.13 -10.03 -3.79
CA GLU A 89 -15.40 -9.61 -3.18
C GLU A 89 -16.26 -8.78 -4.15
N ILE A 90 -15.63 -7.87 -4.91
CA ILE A 90 -16.31 -7.07 -5.94
C ILE A 90 -16.81 -7.97 -7.08
N ILE A 91 -15.98 -8.88 -7.58
CA ILE A 91 -16.34 -9.79 -8.68
C ILE A 91 -17.54 -10.66 -8.29
N LYS A 92 -17.53 -11.24 -7.09
CA LYS A 92 -18.67 -12.03 -6.58
C LYS A 92 -19.95 -11.21 -6.52
N GLY A 93 -19.89 -9.99 -5.97
CA GLY A 93 -21.04 -9.10 -5.90
C GLY A 93 -21.61 -8.68 -7.27
N ILE A 94 -20.80 -8.76 -8.34
CA ILE A 94 -21.24 -8.53 -9.72
C ILE A 94 -21.84 -9.80 -10.33
N LEU A 95 -21.24 -10.98 -10.10
CA LEU A 95 -21.65 -12.26 -10.68
C LEU A 95 -22.89 -12.86 -10.00
N GLU A 96 -23.12 -12.60 -8.71
CA GLU A 96 -24.30 -13.07 -7.97
C GLU A 96 -25.53 -12.16 -8.17
N LYS A 97 -25.49 -11.29 -9.18
CA LYS A 97 -26.58 -10.40 -9.60
C LYS A 97 -27.25 -10.93 -10.87
#